data_AF-A0A835LJ76-F1
#
_entry.id   AF-A0A835LJ76-F1
#
_cell.length_a   1.000
_cell.length_b   1.000
_cell.length_c   1.000
_cell.angle_alpha   90.00
_cell.angle_beta   90.00
_cell.angle_gamma   90.00
#
_symmetry.space_group_name_H-M   'P 1'
#
loop_
_entity.id
_entity.type
_entity.pdbx_description
1 polymer ?
#
loop_
_entity_poly.entity_id
_entity_poly.type
_entity_poly.pdbx_seq_one_letter_code
_entity_poly.pdbx_strand_id
1 'polypeptide(L)'
;MSIYREEAIETLIEALRRKAFLISQIMALDAFSSLSGRLTASGKSLTEAMLLKSAGLDQSYNALLKAEKQPHEVEQMETMEEEENVARSWEKRAAFVLCNHENGSIFKALEECLKSNSLEMAKSCLVIATWLTHMLTNLPDTGVRDTARNCLLDQFRNVLQSSRNLEEKALATVALRSFIDDQDALKELGAYAKTICKSLRKLKRSSVVVTDILKALMNLTSINATELWSCAEVTEIDSGSNGEVLSLVHLKGRVFSSHSDGTIK
;
A
#
# COMPACT_ATOMS: atom_id res chain seq x y z
N MET A 1 13.93 -16.45 -23.36
CA MET A 1 12.82 -15.47 -23.36
C MET A 1 12.42 -15.19 -24.81
N SER A 2 11.17 -14.81 -25.06
CA SER A 2 10.69 -14.48 -26.41
C SER A 2 11.02 -13.01 -26.72
N ILE A 3 11.58 -12.73 -27.91
CA ILE A 3 11.92 -11.36 -28.35
C ILE A 3 10.68 -10.47 -28.33
N TYR A 4 9.53 -10.98 -28.77
CA TYR A 4 8.26 -10.26 -28.78
C TYR A 4 7.80 -9.82 -27.38
N ARG A 5 8.15 -10.59 -26.34
CA ARG A 5 7.78 -10.23 -24.98
C ARG A 5 8.57 -9.02 -24.49
N GLU A 6 9.88 -9.03 -24.72
CA GLU A 6 10.75 -7.92 -24.30
C GLU A 6 10.36 -6.64 -25.03
N GLU A 7 10.18 -6.72 -26.35
CA GLU A 7 9.79 -5.57 -27.18
C GLU A 7 8.41 -5.01 -26.78
N ALA A 8 7.45 -5.88 -26.43
CA ALA A 8 6.14 -5.45 -25.93
C ALA A 8 6.23 -4.73 -24.58
N ILE A 9 7.07 -5.21 -23.67
CA ILE A 9 7.27 -4.55 -22.36
C ILE A 9 7.96 -3.21 -22.56
N GLU A 10 8.99 -3.16 -23.39
CA GLU A 10 9.73 -1.94 -23.67
C GLU A 10 8.85 -0.88 -24.32
N THR A 11 8.03 -1.26 -25.31
CA THR A 11 7.07 -0.33 -25.93
C THR A 11 6.01 0.18 -24.96
N LEU A 12 5.51 -0.66 -24.04
CA LEU A 12 4.58 -0.20 -22.99
C LEU A 12 5.25 0.78 -22.02
N ILE A 13 6.50 0.51 -21.61
CA ILE A 13 7.27 1.40 -20.74
C ILE A 13 7.58 2.72 -21.46
N GLU A 14 7.93 2.68 -22.75
CA GLU A 14 8.16 3.87 -23.56
C GLU A 14 6.87 4.69 -23.69
N ALA A 15 5.74 4.03 -23.93
CA ALA A 15 4.42 4.67 -23.99
C ALA A 15 4.07 5.39 -22.68
N LEU A 16 4.42 4.84 -21.52
CA LEU A 16 4.27 5.53 -20.22
C LEU A 16 5.10 6.81 -20.11
N ARG A 17 6.27 6.89 -20.76
CA ARG A 17 7.16 8.06 -20.69
C ARG A 17 6.76 9.16 -21.67
N ARG A 18 5.87 8.90 -22.62
CA ARG A 18 5.42 9.84 -23.65
C ARG A 18 4.45 10.90 -23.09
N LYS A 19 4.99 11.88 -22.37
CA LYS A 19 4.23 13.00 -21.74
C LYS A 19 3.36 13.81 -22.71
N ALA A 20 3.69 13.82 -24.01
CA ALA A 20 2.91 14.50 -25.03
C ALA A 20 1.61 13.76 -25.43
N PHE A 21 1.47 12.48 -25.05
CA PHE A 21 0.40 11.61 -25.51
C PHE A 21 -0.31 10.94 -24.33
N LEU A 22 -1.17 11.69 -23.64
CA LEU A 22 -1.91 11.21 -22.47
C LEU A 22 -2.70 9.92 -22.73
N ILE A 23 -3.33 9.79 -23.91
CA ILE A 23 -4.06 8.58 -24.31
C ILE A 23 -3.12 7.36 -24.35
N SER A 24 -1.91 7.51 -24.88
CA SER A 24 -0.92 6.44 -24.93
C SER A 24 -0.47 6.00 -23.53
N GLN A 25 -0.33 6.95 -22.60
CA GLN A 25 0.03 6.64 -21.22
C GLN A 25 -1.09 5.90 -20.49
N ILE A 26 -2.35 6.33 -20.67
CA ILE A 26 -3.53 5.66 -20.10
C ILE A 26 -3.65 4.23 -20.63
N MET A 27 -3.56 4.04 -21.95
CA MET A 27 -3.62 2.71 -22.55
C MET A 27 -2.50 1.79 -22.05
N ALA A 28 -1.29 2.32 -21.82
CA ALA A 28 -0.20 1.55 -21.24
C ALA A 28 -0.50 1.15 -19.78
N LEU A 29 -1.02 2.07 -18.95
CA LEU A 29 -1.44 1.76 -17.58
C LEU A 29 -2.57 0.73 -17.52
N ASP A 30 -3.54 0.82 -18.43
CA ASP A 30 -4.62 -0.16 -18.55
C ASP A 30 -4.06 -1.54 -18.95
N ALA A 31 -3.13 -1.59 -19.91
CA ALA A 31 -2.45 -2.82 -20.29
C ALA A 31 -1.69 -3.44 -19.10
N PHE A 32 -0.93 -2.65 -18.34
CA PHE A 32 -0.28 -3.14 -17.11
C PHE A 32 -1.30 -3.65 -16.08
N SER A 33 -2.44 -2.98 -15.94
CA SER A 33 -3.50 -3.38 -15.02
C SER A 33 -4.13 -4.71 -15.43
N SER A 34 -4.24 -4.97 -16.74
CA SER A 34 -4.73 -6.25 -17.26
C SER A 34 -3.69 -7.37 -17.16
N LEU A 35 -2.38 -7.05 -17.20
CA LEU A 35 -1.31 -8.04 -17.08
C LEU A 35 -1.26 -8.74 -15.72
N SER A 36 -1.86 -8.17 -14.67
CA SER A 36 -2.01 -8.85 -13.37
C SER A 36 -2.85 -10.13 -13.49
N GLY A 37 -3.67 -10.27 -14.54
CA GLY A 37 -4.47 -11.45 -14.85
C GLY A 37 -5.72 -11.62 -13.99
N ARG A 38 -6.01 -10.66 -13.10
CA ARG A 38 -7.22 -10.67 -12.28
C ARG A 38 -8.25 -9.74 -12.88
N LEU A 39 -9.17 -10.30 -13.65
CA LEU A 39 -10.19 -9.53 -14.37
C LEU A 39 -11.58 -9.94 -13.90
N THR A 40 -12.49 -8.96 -13.92
CA THR A 40 -13.92 -9.21 -13.81
C THR A 40 -14.44 -9.97 -15.04
N ALA A 41 -15.66 -10.51 -14.97
CA ALA A 41 -16.33 -11.07 -16.15
C ALA A 41 -16.51 -10.05 -17.30
N SER A 42 -16.47 -8.75 -16.98
CA SER A 42 -16.50 -7.64 -17.94
C SER A 42 -15.12 -7.18 -18.42
N GLY A 43 -14.03 -7.85 -18.00
CA GLY A 43 -12.66 -7.54 -18.40
C GLY A 43 -12.00 -6.38 -17.65
N LYS A 44 -12.59 -5.87 -16.56
CA LYS A 44 -12.00 -4.81 -15.73
C LYS A 44 -11.00 -5.40 -14.75
N SER A 45 -9.89 -4.71 -14.53
CA SER A 45 -8.87 -5.15 -13.58
C SER A 45 -9.37 -5.09 -12.13
N LEU A 46 -9.12 -6.18 -11.39
CA LEU A 46 -9.39 -6.30 -9.95
C LEU A 46 -8.19 -5.90 -9.09
N THR A 47 -7.10 -5.44 -9.70
CA THR A 47 -5.83 -5.14 -9.02
C THR A 47 -6.00 -4.14 -7.88
N GLU A 48 -6.68 -3.01 -8.13
CA GLU A 48 -6.93 -1.99 -7.10
C GLU A 48 -7.74 -2.58 -5.93
N ALA A 49 -8.84 -3.28 -6.23
CA ALA A 49 -9.71 -3.87 -5.22
C ALA A 49 -8.97 -4.90 -4.34
N MET A 50 -8.09 -5.70 -4.93
CA MET A 50 -7.27 -6.67 -4.19
C MET A 50 -6.24 -6.00 -3.29
N LEU A 51 -5.60 -4.92 -3.77
CA LEU A 51 -4.66 -4.14 -2.94
C LEU A 51 -5.40 -3.46 -1.79
N LEU A 52 -6.57 -2.87 -2.04
CA LEU A 52 -7.41 -2.29 -0.99
C LEU A 52 -7.88 -3.35 0.02
N LYS A 53 -8.24 -4.55 -0.45
CA LYS A 53 -8.53 -5.70 0.42
C LYS A 53 -7.34 -6.07 1.29
N SER A 54 -6.13 -6.11 0.73
CA SER A 54 -4.90 -6.32 1.50
C SER A 54 -4.65 -5.21 2.53
N ALA A 55 -5.19 -4.01 2.27
CA ALA A 55 -5.17 -2.90 3.20
C ALA A 55 -6.20 -3.02 4.34
N GLY A 56 -7.17 -3.93 4.24
CA GLY A 56 -8.34 -4.05 5.13
C GLY A 56 -9.57 -3.25 4.67
N LEU A 57 -9.54 -2.70 3.45
CA LEU A 57 -10.64 -1.94 2.83
C LEU A 57 -11.41 -2.81 1.84
N ASP A 58 -12.13 -3.80 2.38
CA ASP A 58 -12.76 -4.84 1.57
C ASP A 58 -14.06 -4.36 0.88
N GLN A 59 -14.54 -3.15 1.17
CA GLN A 59 -15.83 -2.65 0.69
C GLN A 59 -15.91 -2.64 -0.85
N SER A 60 -14.87 -2.15 -1.51
CA SER A 60 -14.79 -2.08 -2.98
C SER A 60 -14.68 -3.47 -3.61
N TYR A 61 -13.91 -4.38 -3.00
CA TYR A 61 -13.79 -5.78 -3.43
C TYR A 61 -15.10 -6.55 -3.27
N ASN A 62 -15.77 -6.40 -2.13
CA ASN A 62 -17.04 -7.06 -1.84
C ASN A 62 -18.17 -6.54 -2.74
N ALA A 63 -18.15 -5.26 -3.12
CA ALA A 63 -19.10 -4.69 -4.07
C ALA A 63 -18.95 -5.32 -5.47
N LEU A 64 -17.71 -5.50 -5.94
CA LEU A 64 -17.43 -6.12 -7.23
C LEU A 64 -17.86 -7.60 -7.24
N LEU A 65 -17.47 -8.38 -6.23
CA LEU A 65 -17.90 -9.78 -6.11
C LEU A 65 -19.44 -9.94 -6.08
N LYS A 66 -20.15 -9.02 -5.42
CA LYS A 66 -21.63 -9.04 -5.38
C LYS A 66 -22.27 -8.71 -6.72
N ALA A 67 -21.63 -7.85 -7.52
CA ALA A 67 -22.10 -7.54 -8.86
C ALA A 67 -21.88 -8.69 -9.84
N GLU A 68 -20.96 -9.62 -9.53
CA GLU A 68 -20.59 -10.74 -10.39
C GLU A 68 -21.27 -12.07 -10.04
N LYS A 69 -21.72 -12.25 -8.79
CA LYS A 69 -22.39 -13.49 -8.37
C LYS A 69 -23.77 -13.66 -9.02
N GLN A 70 -23.95 -14.75 -9.77
CA GLN A 70 -25.28 -15.26 -10.12
C GLN A 70 -25.91 -16.06 -8.95
N PRO A 71 -27.25 -16.17 -8.86
CA PRO A 71 -27.94 -16.72 -7.68
C PRO A 71 -27.76 -18.23 -7.43
N HIS A 72 -27.09 -18.97 -8.30
CA HIS A 72 -27.02 -20.43 -8.23
C HIS A 72 -25.59 -20.90 -8.45
N GLU A 73 -24.85 -21.19 -7.37
CA GLU A 73 -23.66 -22.04 -7.42
C GLU A 73 -23.20 -22.37 -5.98
N VAL A 74 -23.54 -23.58 -5.52
CA VAL A 74 -23.27 -24.07 -4.14
C VAL A 74 -22.21 -25.18 -4.12
N GLU A 75 -21.66 -25.58 -5.28
CA GLU A 75 -20.60 -26.61 -5.40
C GLU A 75 -19.17 -26.05 -5.62
N GLN A 76 -18.95 -24.75 -5.41
CA GLN A 76 -17.82 -24.02 -6.02
C GLN A 76 -16.55 -23.78 -5.17
N MET A 77 -16.44 -24.31 -3.95
CA MET A 77 -15.36 -23.86 -3.05
C MET A 77 -13.96 -24.37 -3.44
N GLU A 78 -13.85 -25.63 -3.89
CA GLU A 78 -12.56 -26.21 -4.32
C GLU A 78 -12.09 -25.65 -5.67
N THR A 79 -13.00 -25.49 -6.64
CA THR A 79 -12.72 -24.87 -7.94
C THR A 79 -12.28 -23.41 -7.82
N MET A 80 -12.84 -22.66 -6.87
CA MET A 80 -12.48 -21.26 -6.65
C MET A 80 -11.08 -21.10 -6.06
N GLU A 81 -10.65 -22.02 -5.19
CA GLU A 81 -9.30 -22.00 -4.62
C GLU A 81 -8.22 -22.37 -5.65
N GLU A 82 -8.50 -23.35 -6.52
CA GLU A 82 -7.62 -23.68 -7.65
C GLU A 82 -7.47 -22.52 -8.64
N GLU A 83 -8.58 -21.88 -9.01
CA GLU A 83 -8.58 -20.71 -9.89
C GLU A 83 -7.78 -19.56 -9.28
N GLU A 84 -7.95 -19.30 -7.97
CA GLU A 84 -7.19 -18.26 -7.29
C GLU A 84 -5.68 -18.58 -7.23
N ASN A 85 -5.31 -19.85 -7.08
CA ASN A 85 -3.91 -20.29 -7.14
C ASN A 85 -3.31 -20.10 -8.53
N VAL A 86 -4.05 -20.43 -9.59
CA VAL A 86 -3.62 -20.18 -10.97
C VAL A 86 -3.41 -18.68 -11.19
N ALA A 87 -4.36 -17.84 -10.78
CA ALA A 87 -4.26 -16.39 -10.88
C ALA A 87 -3.04 -15.84 -10.10
N ARG A 88 -2.79 -16.32 -8.87
CA ARG A 88 -1.59 -15.96 -8.08
C ARG A 88 -0.30 -16.36 -8.78
N SER A 89 -0.25 -17.55 -9.39
CA SER A 89 0.93 -18.03 -10.09
C SER A 89 1.24 -17.21 -11.35
N TRP A 90 0.19 -16.80 -12.08
CA TRP A 90 0.30 -15.91 -13.23
C TRP A 90 0.78 -14.53 -12.80
N GLU A 91 0.13 -13.94 -11.80
CA GLU A 91 0.45 -12.62 -11.27
C GLU A 91 1.93 -12.53 -10.84
N LYS A 92 2.44 -13.54 -10.13
CA LYS A 92 3.86 -13.66 -9.78
C LYS A 92 4.76 -13.67 -11.01
N ARG A 93 4.42 -14.44 -12.04
CA ARG A 93 5.22 -14.54 -13.28
C ARG A 93 5.20 -13.24 -14.08
N ALA A 94 4.05 -12.58 -14.17
CA ALA A 94 3.88 -11.31 -14.85
C ALA A 94 4.69 -10.22 -14.15
N ALA A 95 4.48 -10.05 -12.84
CA ALA A 95 5.22 -9.09 -12.02
C ALA A 95 6.73 -9.36 -12.05
N PHE A 96 7.16 -10.62 -11.95
CA PHE A 96 8.59 -10.97 -12.00
C PHE A 96 9.27 -10.43 -13.25
N VAL A 97 8.66 -10.60 -14.42
CA VAL A 97 9.30 -10.14 -15.65
C VAL A 97 9.17 -8.65 -15.86
N LEU A 98 8.04 -8.04 -15.50
CA LEU A 98 7.89 -6.59 -15.54
C LEU A 98 8.92 -5.89 -14.65
N CYS A 99 9.10 -6.35 -13.42
CA CYS A 99 10.05 -5.78 -12.48
C CYS A 99 11.50 -5.98 -12.93
N ASN A 100 11.84 -7.12 -13.54
CA ASN A 100 13.22 -7.43 -13.91
C ASN A 100 13.64 -6.93 -15.30
N HIS A 101 12.69 -6.50 -16.13
CA HIS A 101 12.99 -5.91 -17.43
C HIS A 101 13.87 -4.67 -17.25
N GLU A 102 15.01 -4.66 -17.95
CA GLU A 102 16.02 -3.60 -17.90
C GLU A 102 16.36 -3.11 -16.48
N ASN A 103 16.55 -4.04 -15.54
CA ASN A 103 16.89 -3.73 -14.14
C ASN A 103 15.84 -2.83 -13.43
N GLY A 104 14.56 -3.01 -13.75
CA GLY A 104 13.47 -2.27 -13.13
C GLY A 104 13.19 -0.92 -13.76
N SER A 105 13.42 -0.76 -15.06
CA SER A 105 13.18 0.51 -15.76
C SER A 105 11.71 0.99 -15.67
N ILE A 106 10.77 0.06 -15.44
CA ILE A 106 9.37 0.35 -15.15
C ILE A 106 9.17 1.24 -13.92
N PHE A 107 9.96 1.07 -12.86
CA PHE A 107 9.80 1.86 -11.63
C PHE A 107 10.11 3.34 -11.86
N LYS A 108 11.12 3.63 -12.69
CA LYS A 108 11.45 4.98 -13.11
C LYS A 108 10.34 5.60 -13.97
N ALA A 109 9.75 4.81 -14.88
CA ALA A 109 8.62 5.28 -15.69
C ALA A 109 7.40 5.62 -14.83
N LEU A 110 7.10 4.78 -13.84
CA LEU A 110 6.02 5.00 -12.89
C LEU A 110 6.27 6.21 -11.98
N GLU A 111 7.51 6.41 -11.52
CA GLU A 111 7.89 7.61 -10.77
C GLU A 111 7.60 8.90 -11.56
N GLU A 112 7.99 8.95 -12.83
CA GLU A 112 7.74 10.11 -13.68
C GLU A 112 6.25 10.34 -13.94
N CYS A 113 5.47 9.26 -14.04
CA CYS A 113 4.04 9.31 -14.26
C CYS A 113 3.28 9.78 -13.00
N LEU A 114 3.71 9.37 -11.80
CA LEU A 114 3.17 9.84 -10.51
C LEU A 114 3.39 11.34 -10.30
N LYS A 115 4.45 11.91 -10.87
CA LYS A 115 4.75 13.36 -10.83
C LYS A 115 3.94 14.17 -11.84
N SER A 116 3.10 13.54 -12.67
CA SER A 116 2.29 14.24 -13.67
C SER A 116 1.11 15.00 -13.04
N ASN A 117 0.59 16.01 -13.75
CA ASN A 117 -0.53 16.83 -13.28
C ASN A 117 -1.91 16.18 -13.45
N SER A 118 -2.00 14.99 -14.07
CA SER A 118 -3.27 14.31 -14.32
C SER A 118 -3.67 13.43 -13.15
N LEU A 119 -4.77 13.76 -12.47
CA LEU A 119 -5.25 13.02 -11.31
C LEU A 119 -5.65 11.58 -11.64
N GLU A 120 -6.33 11.37 -12.77
CA GLU A 120 -6.75 10.04 -13.23
C GLU A 120 -5.55 9.15 -13.51
N MET A 121 -4.55 9.68 -14.21
CA MET A 121 -3.31 8.97 -14.51
C MET A 121 -2.51 8.69 -13.25
N ALA A 122 -2.39 9.67 -12.33
CA ALA A 122 -1.69 9.49 -11.06
C ALA A 122 -2.33 8.37 -10.24
N LYS A 123 -3.67 8.25 -10.23
CA LYS A 123 -4.37 7.15 -9.56
C LYS A 123 -4.04 5.80 -10.19
N SER A 124 -4.21 5.63 -11.50
CA SER A 124 -3.90 4.36 -12.18
C SER A 124 -2.42 3.98 -12.04
N CYS A 125 -1.52 4.96 -12.14
CA CYS A 125 -0.10 4.77 -11.91
C CYS A 125 0.22 4.35 -10.47
N LEU A 126 -0.47 4.94 -9.48
CA LEU A 126 -0.33 4.56 -8.07
C LEU A 126 -0.73 3.11 -7.84
N VAL A 127 -1.82 2.65 -8.47
CA VAL A 127 -2.26 1.25 -8.40
C VAL A 127 -1.20 0.31 -8.94
N ILE A 128 -0.65 0.58 -10.14
CA ILE A 128 0.40 -0.25 -10.74
C ILE A 128 1.68 -0.23 -9.92
N ALA A 129 2.13 0.94 -9.48
CA ALA A 129 3.31 1.09 -8.65
C ALA A 129 3.16 0.32 -7.33
N THR A 130 1.99 0.42 -6.69
CA THR A 130 1.68 -0.32 -5.46
C THR A 130 1.68 -1.82 -5.71
N TRP A 131 1.05 -2.28 -6.80
CA TRP A 131 1.01 -3.69 -7.19
C TRP A 131 2.41 -4.27 -7.37
N LEU A 132 3.24 -3.67 -8.23
CA LEU A 132 4.58 -4.19 -8.50
C LEU A 132 5.46 -4.16 -7.25
N THR A 133 5.39 -3.09 -6.46
CA THR A 133 6.14 -2.98 -5.20
C THR A 133 5.70 -4.05 -4.20
N HIS A 134 4.38 -4.28 -4.08
CA HIS A 134 3.84 -5.35 -3.23
C HIS A 134 4.33 -6.72 -3.68
N MET A 135 4.39 -6.97 -4.99
CA MET A 135 4.86 -8.23 -5.54
C MET A 135 6.35 -8.49 -5.27
N LEU A 136 7.20 -7.46 -5.20
CA LEU A 136 8.63 -7.61 -4.89
C LEU A 136 8.92 -8.30 -3.54
N THR A 137 7.96 -8.31 -2.61
CA THR A 137 8.09 -9.06 -1.33
C THR A 137 8.02 -10.58 -1.54
N ASN A 138 7.34 -11.02 -2.60
CA ASN A 138 7.06 -12.42 -2.92
C ASN A 138 7.95 -12.98 -4.05
N LEU A 139 8.87 -12.17 -4.56
CA LEU A 139 9.77 -12.50 -5.66
C LEU A 139 11.19 -12.72 -5.14
N PRO A 140 12.02 -13.53 -5.82
CA PRO A 140 13.43 -13.67 -5.46
C PRO A 140 14.13 -12.31 -5.61
N ASP A 141 15.11 -12.06 -4.74
CA ASP A 141 15.87 -10.83 -4.78
C ASP A 141 16.83 -10.83 -5.96
N THR A 142 16.66 -9.86 -6.85
CA THR A 142 17.47 -9.64 -8.06
C THR A 142 18.20 -8.30 -8.03
N GLY A 143 18.16 -7.58 -6.90
CA GLY A 143 18.67 -6.21 -6.78
C GLY A 143 17.70 -5.11 -7.26
N VAL A 144 16.62 -5.49 -7.95
CA VAL A 144 15.58 -4.56 -8.43
C VAL A 144 14.83 -3.87 -7.29
N ARG A 145 14.84 -4.44 -6.08
CA ARG A 145 14.21 -3.84 -4.89
C ARG A 145 14.82 -2.49 -4.55
N ASP A 146 16.14 -2.34 -4.68
CA ASP A 146 16.83 -1.06 -4.48
C ASP A 146 16.39 -0.02 -5.54
N THR A 147 16.26 -0.43 -6.80
CA THR A 147 15.75 0.43 -7.88
C THR A 147 14.33 0.91 -7.56
N ALA A 148 13.45 -0.01 -7.14
CA ALA A 148 12.08 0.32 -6.77
C ALA A 148 12.02 1.28 -5.57
N ARG A 149 12.85 1.04 -4.54
CA ARG A 149 12.98 1.92 -3.37
C ARG A 149 13.36 3.34 -3.79
N ASN A 150 14.48 3.48 -4.52
CA ASN A 150 15.02 4.77 -4.93
C ASN A 150 14.04 5.58 -5.79
N CYS A 151 13.24 4.91 -6.63
CA CYS A 151 12.25 5.58 -7.48
C CYS A 151 10.95 5.93 -6.75
N LEU A 152 10.42 5.03 -5.90
CA LEU A 152 9.03 5.10 -5.46
C LEU A 152 8.81 5.36 -3.97
N LEU A 153 9.79 5.11 -3.09
CA LEU A 153 9.61 5.28 -1.64
C LEU A 153 9.14 6.70 -1.30
N ASP A 154 9.81 7.69 -1.88
CA ASP A 154 9.48 9.10 -1.75
C ASP A 154 8.10 9.45 -2.29
N GLN A 155 7.69 8.83 -3.41
CA GLN A 155 6.39 9.06 -4.01
C GLN A 155 5.26 8.53 -3.12
N PHE A 156 5.40 7.31 -2.59
CA PHE A 156 4.40 6.75 -1.67
C PHE A 156 4.31 7.52 -0.37
N ARG A 157 5.46 7.96 0.19
CA ARG A 157 5.46 8.87 1.35
C ARG A 157 4.67 10.14 1.05
N ASN A 158 4.92 10.77 -0.08
CA ASN A 158 4.24 12.00 -0.46
C ASN A 158 2.73 11.79 -0.59
N VAL A 159 2.29 10.73 -1.28
CA VAL A 159 0.86 10.38 -1.41
C VAL A 159 0.21 10.16 -0.04
N LEU A 160 0.85 9.40 0.85
CA LEU A 160 0.35 9.15 2.21
C LEU A 160 0.13 10.46 2.99
N GLN A 161 0.98 11.46 2.78
CA GLN A 161 0.93 12.74 3.49
C GLN A 161 -0.01 13.76 2.85
N SER A 162 -0.03 13.86 1.53
CA SER A 162 -0.69 14.95 0.80
C SER A 162 -2.09 14.59 0.29
N SER A 163 -2.36 13.31 0.00
CA SER A 163 -3.65 12.92 -0.58
C SER A 163 -4.81 13.23 0.37
N ARG A 164 -5.99 13.49 -0.18
CA ARG A 164 -7.26 13.57 0.56
C ARG A 164 -8.09 12.30 0.42
N ASN A 165 -7.75 11.45 -0.53
CA ASN A 165 -8.44 10.20 -0.82
C ASN A 165 -7.93 9.09 0.11
N LEU A 166 -8.86 8.40 0.77
CA LEU A 166 -8.55 7.32 1.70
C LEU A 166 -8.02 6.08 0.98
N GLU A 167 -8.52 5.76 -0.21
CA GLU A 167 -8.06 4.62 -1.02
C GLU A 167 -6.61 4.82 -1.47
N GLU A 168 -6.27 6.02 -1.97
CA GLU A 168 -4.89 6.34 -2.37
C GLU A 168 -3.90 6.24 -1.20
N LYS A 169 -4.30 6.70 -0.01
CA LYS A 169 -3.46 6.55 1.18
C LYS A 169 -3.33 5.09 1.61
N ALA A 170 -4.37 4.29 1.46
CA ALA A 170 -4.32 2.87 1.74
C ALA A 170 -3.38 2.14 0.76
N LEU A 171 -3.45 2.44 -0.54
CA LEU A 171 -2.53 1.93 -1.55
C LEU A 171 -1.08 2.31 -1.22
N ALA A 172 -0.81 3.59 -0.92
CA ALA A 172 0.51 4.03 -0.50
C ALA A 172 0.99 3.31 0.78
N THR A 173 0.09 3.02 1.72
CA THR A 173 0.42 2.26 2.94
C THR A 173 0.78 0.81 2.63
N VAL A 174 0.06 0.14 1.72
CA VAL A 174 0.39 -1.22 1.26
C VAL A 174 1.77 -1.25 0.59
N ALA A 175 2.06 -0.26 -0.25
CA ALA A 175 3.37 -0.13 -0.87
C ALA A 175 4.48 0.09 0.17
N LEU A 176 4.30 1.02 1.11
CA LEU A 176 5.27 1.31 2.17
C LEU A 176 5.54 0.10 3.08
N ARG A 177 4.53 -0.71 3.37
CA ARG A 177 4.70 -1.97 4.12
C ARG A 177 5.69 -2.90 3.42
N SER A 178 5.70 -2.89 2.09
CA SER A 178 6.58 -3.78 1.30
C SER A 178 8.07 -3.43 1.43
N PHE A 179 8.38 -2.25 1.99
CA PHE A 179 9.76 -1.81 2.23
C PHE A 179 10.24 -1.99 3.68
N ILE A 180 9.39 -2.33 4.64
CA ILE A 180 9.79 -2.33 6.06
C ILE A 180 10.78 -3.45 6.42
N ASP A 181 10.82 -4.52 5.63
CA ASP A 181 11.76 -5.63 5.82
C ASP A 181 13.17 -5.29 5.29
N ASP A 182 13.29 -4.28 4.43
CA ASP A 182 14.56 -3.72 3.97
C ASP A 182 15.06 -2.70 5.00
N GLN A 183 16.23 -2.97 5.59
CA GLN A 183 16.82 -2.11 6.62
C GLN A 183 17.17 -0.71 6.13
N ASP A 184 17.59 -0.57 4.88
CA ASP A 184 17.97 0.73 4.33
C ASP A 184 16.74 1.54 3.96
N ALA A 185 15.71 0.88 3.41
CA ALA A 185 14.41 1.52 3.22
C ALA A 185 13.75 1.93 4.54
N LEU A 186 13.84 1.09 5.56
CA LEU A 186 13.30 1.38 6.88
C LEU A 186 14.03 2.57 7.53
N LYS A 187 15.36 2.66 7.43
CA LYS A 187 16.14 3.83 7.90
C LYS A 187 15.74 5.10 7.18
N GLU A 188 15.60 5.06 5.85
CA GLU A 188 15.17 6.20 5.04
C GLU A 188 13.77 6.67 5.41
N LEU A 189 12.82 5.73 5.58
CA LEU A 189 11.48 6.02 6.10
C LEU A 189 11.55 6.63 7.51
N GLY A 190 12.49 6.14 8.32
CA GLY A 190 12.75 6.59 9.69
C GLY A 190 13.14 8.06 9.79
N ALA A 191 13.86 8.60 8.81
CA ALA A 191 14.20 10.03 8.75
C ALA A 191 12.95 10.94 8.72
N TYR A 192 11.82 10.42 8.24
CA TYR A 192 10.54 11.12 8.14
C TYR A 192 9.49 10.64 9.15
N ALA A 193 9.88 9.80 10.11
CA ALA A 193 8.95 9.07 10.97
C ALA A 193 7.93 9.97 11.69
N LYS A 194 8.34 11.16 12.15
CA LYS A 194 7.42 12.11 12.82
C LYS A 194 6.21 12.48 11.95
N THR A 195 6.46 12.77 10.68
CA THR A 195 5.41 13.18 9.73
C THR A 195 4.59 11.97 9.26
N ILE A 196 5.26 10.86 8.96
CA ILE A 196 4.64 9.63 8.48
C ILE A 196 3.75 9.00 9.54
N CYS A 197 4.23 8.85 10.77
CA CYS A 197 3.46 8.25 11.86
C CYS A 197 2.20 9.05 12.21
N LYS A 198 2.21 10.37 12.05
CA LYS A 198 1.00 11.20 12.21
C LYS A 198 -0.06 10.82 11.17
N SER A 199 0.33 10.64 9.90
CA SER A 199 -0.58 10.21 8.83
C SER A 199 -1.04 8.77 9.02
N LEU A 200 -0.11 7.87 9.37
CA LEU A 200 -0.40 6.46 9.65
C LEU A 200 -1.39 6.29 10.79
N ARG A 201 -1.25 7.01 11.91
CA ARG A 201 -2.21 6.95 13.03
C ARG A 201 -3.63 7.28 12.60
N LYS A 202 -3.81 8.30 11.77
CA LYS A 202 -5.13 8.65 11.21
C LYS A 202 -5.73 7.52 10.37
N LEU A 203 -4.88 6.71 9.72
CA LEU A 203 -5.29 5.56 8.93
C LEU A 203 -5.43 4.26 9.73
N LYS A 204 -4.95 4.21 10.98
CA LYS A 204 -4.92 2.98 11.79
C LYS A 204 -6.30 2.35 11.97
N ARG A 205 -7.37 3.15 11.99
CA ARG A 205 -8.76 2.66 12.11
C ARG A 205 -9.29 2.01 10.83
N SER A 206 -8.72 2.37 9.67
CA SER A 206 -9.22 1.95 8.36
C SER A 206 -8.27 1.00 7.64
N SER A 207 -7.01 0.87 8.07
CA SER A 207 -6.07 -0.05 7.45
C SER A 207 -5.30 -0.89 8.45
N VAL A 208 -5.36 -2.22 8.25
CA VAL A 208 -4.72 -3.23 9.12
C VAL A 208 -3.20 -3.26 8.97
N VAL A 209 -2.69 -2.72 7.86
CA VAL A 209 -1.27 -2.78 7.48
C VAL A 209 -0.43 -1.75 8.24
N VAL A 210 -1.08 -0.69 8.70
CA VAL A 210 -0.51 0.46 9.39
C VAL A 210 0.24 0.04 10.66
N THR A 211 -0.26 -0.96 11.40
CA THR A 211 0.33 -1.38 12.67
C THR A 211 1.73 -1.91 12.50
N ASP A 212 1.99 -2.61 11.40
CA ASP A 212 3.28 -3.25 11.15
C ASP A 212 4.34 -2.20 10.79
N ILE A 213 3.96 -1.19 10.01
CA ILE A 213 4.84 -0.05 9.71
C ILE A 213 5.14 0.76 10.97
N LEU A 214 4.12 1.07 11.78
CA LEU A 214 4.32 1.79 13.04
C LEU A 214 5.23 1.02 13.99
N LYS A 215 5.06 -0.31 14.08
CA LYS A 215 5.90 -1.17 14.92
C LYS A 215 7.34 -1.21 14.42
N ALA A 216 7.55 -1.36 13.10
CA ALA A 216 8.88 -1.35 12.51
C ALA A 216 9.61 -0.01 12.78
N LEU A 217 8.91 1.12 12.61
CA LEU A 217 9.45 2.45 12.90
C LEU A 217 9.74 2.65 14.40
N MET A 218 8.88 2.17 15.30
CA MET A 218 9.13 2.29 16.74
C MET A 218 10.32 1.46 17.24
N ASN A 219 10.68 0.40 16.51
CA ASN A 219 11.80 -0.47 16.84
C ASN A 219 13.14 0.04 16.29
N LEU A 220 13.16 1.11 15.47
CA LEU A 220 14.40 1.70 14.99
C LEU A 220 15.16 2.38 16.13
N THR A 221 16.43 2.01 16.31
CA THR A 221 17.31 2.57 17.34
C THR A 221 17.64 4.05 17.11
N SER A 222 17.56 4.51 15.85
CA SER A 222 17.78 5.92 15.46
C SER A 222 16.61 6.83 15.81
N ILE A 223 15.46 6.26 16.19
CA ILE A 223 14.24 7.00 16.43
C ILE A 223 13.99 7.09 17.91
N ASN A 224 13.91 8.32 18.43
CA ASN A 224 13.45 8.53 19.79
C ASN A 224 11.94 8.25 19.86
N ALA A 225 11.57 7.05 20.32
CA ALA A 225 10.18 6.64 20.45
C ALA A 225 9.35 7.69 21.20
N THR A 226 9.91 8.33 22.24
CA THR A 226 9.24 9.35 23.06
C THR A 226 8.83 10.60 22.28
N GLU A 227 9.57 10.99 21.24
CA GLU A 227 9.22 12.13 20.37
C GLU A 227 8.11 11.79 19.36
N LEU A 228 7.92 10.50 19.11
CA LEU A 228 6.87 10.01 18.26
C LEU A 228 5.56 9.86 18.98
N TRP A 229 5.53 9.76 20.31
CA TRP A 229 4.28 9.73 21.07
C TRP A 229 3.51 11.04 20.85
N SER A 230 2.29 10.92 20.33
CA SER A 230 1.32 12.03 20.29
C SER A 230 0.10 11.61 21.09
N CYS A 231 -0.20 12.30 22.20
CA CYS A 231 -1.42 12.15 22.99
C CYS A 231 -2.69 12.63 22.25
N ALA A 232 -2.85 12.27 20.98
CA ALA A 232 -4.00 12.65 20.16
C ALA A 232 -5.00 11.50 19.94
N GLU A 233 -4.63 10.27 20.30
CA GLU A 233 -5.56 9.13 20.33
C GLU A 233 -5.69 8.62 21.76
N VAL A 234 -6.37 9.40 22.59
CA VAL A 234 -7.13 8.83 23.68
C VAL A 234 -8.49 8.52 23.06
N THR A 235 -8.82 7.24 22.88
CA THR A 235 -10.24 6.87 22.90
C THR A 235 -10.79 7.51 24.14
N GLU A 236 -11.70 8.46 24.01
CA GLU A 236 -12.38 9.09 25.15
C GLU A 236 -13.04 7.95 25.92
N ILE A 237 -12.33 7.43 26.92
CA ILE A 237 -12.87 6.48 27.87
C ILE A 237 -13.68 7.39 28.76
N ASP A 238 -14.99 7.38 28.53
CA ASP A 238 -15.94 8.07 29.37
C ASP A 238 -15.70 7.60 30.81
N SER A 239 -14.99 8.45 31.55
CA SER A 239 -14.63 8.24 32.95
C SER A 239 -15.72 8.81 33.85
N GLY A 240 -16.93 9.04 33.32
CA GLY A 240 -18.02 9.70 34.01
C GLY A 240 -18.41 9.07 35.35
N SER A 241 -18.03 7.82 35.62
CA SER A 241 -18.23 7.20 36.94
C SER A 241 -17.23 7.64 38.03
N ASN A 242 -16.09 8.21 37.64
CA ASN A 242 -14.97 8.49 38.55
C ASN A 242 -14.62 10.00 38.66
N GLY A 243 -15.35 10.86 37.96
CA GLY A 243 -15.05 12.30 37.96
C GLY A 243 -13.86 12.68 37.07
N GLU A 244 -13.41 13.92 37.19
CA GLU A 244 -12.39 14.50 36.32
C GLU A 244 -10.98 13.99 36.68
N VAL A 245 -10.15 13.70 35.68
CA VAL A 245 -8.75 13.31 35.90
C VAL A 245 -7.94 14.54 36.34
N LEU A 246 -7.41 14.50 37.56
CA LEU A 246 -6.62 15.60 38.15
C LEU A 246 -5.12 15.46 37.87
N SER A 247 -4.59 14.25 37.73
CA SER A 247 -3.18 14.03 37.41
C SER A 247 -2.92 12.66 36.78
N LEU A 248 -1.81 12.55 36.04
CA LEU A 248 -1.32 11.33 35.41
C LEU A 248 0.15 11.12 35.78
N VAL A 249 0.49 9.90 36.21
CA VAL A 249 1.86 9.52 36.60
C VAL A 249 2.22 8.18 35.95
N HIS A 250 3.40 8.12 35.33
CA HIS A 250 3.93 6.86 34.80
C HIS A 250 4.95 6.25 35.75
N LEU A 251 4.72 5.01 36.18
CA LEU A 251 5.62 4.28 37.08
C LEU A 251 5.66 2.80 36.72
N LYS A 252 6.86 2.24 36.55
CA LYS A 252 7.11 0.81 36.25
C LYS A 252 6.32 0.27 35.04
N GLY A 253 6.23 1.04 33.96
CA GLY A 253 5.54 0.63 32.73
C GLY A 253 4.01 0.67 32.82
N ARG A 254 3.46 1.28 33.88
CA ARG A 254 2.02 1.49 34.07
C ARG A 254 1.74 2.98 34.18
N VAL A 255 0.58 3.40 33.68
CA VAL A 255 0.07 4.76 33.82
C VAL A 255 -0.97 4.73 34.93
N PHE A 256 -0.79 5.60 35.92
CA PHE A 256 -1.71 5.84 37.01
C PHE A 256 -2.41 7.18 36.77
N SER A 257 -3.71 7.22 37.03
CA SER A 257 -4.57 8.38 36.91
C SER A 257 -5.21 8.68 38.26
N SER A 258 -5.11 9.91 38.74
CA SER A 258 -5.87 10.37 39.92
C SER A 258 -7.12 11.12 39.47
N HIS A 259 -8.21 10.89 40.18
CA HIS A 259 -9.53 11.41 39.82
C HIS A 259 -10.10 12.29 40.93
N SER A 260 -11.03 13.19 40.58
CA SER A 260 -11.65 14.13 41.51
C SER A 260 -12.49 13.47 42.61
N ASP A 261 -12.92 12.23 42.39
CA ASP A 261 -13.59 11.39 43.39
C ASP A 261 -12.63 10.75 44.41
N GLY A 262 -11.31 10.97 44.27
CA GLY A 262 -10.27 10.41 45.12
C GLY A 262 -9.77 9.03 44.70
N THR A 263 -10.25 8.48 43.58
CA THR A 263 -9.79 7.18 43.07
C THR A 263 -8.46 7.29 42.30
N ILE A 264 -7.68 6.21 42.34
CA ILE A 264 -6.47 6.04 41.53
C ILE A 264 -6.67 4.78 40.67
N LYS A 265 -6.52 4.91 39.34
CA LYS A 265 -6.60 3.83 38.36
C LYS A 265 -5.28 3.67 37.63
#